data_AF-A0A2M7XEQ1-F1
#
_entry.id   AF-A0A2M7XEQ1-F1
#
_cell.length_a   1.000
_cell.length_b   1.000
_cell.length_c   1.000
_cell.angle_alpha   90.00
_cell.angle_beta   90.00
_cell.angle_gamma   90.00
#
_symmetry.space_group_name_H-M   'P 1'
#
loop_
_entity.id
_entity.type
_entity.pdbx_description
1 polymer ?
#
loop_
_entity_poly.entity_id
_entity_poly.type
_entity_poly.pdbx_seq_one_letter_code
_entity_poly.pdbx_strand_id
1 'polypeptide(L)'
;MSIKPTIKNLLIVILLAILVVLVIFFLITPQIRKYSEKNNQVSVTNFEECVEAGNPVMESYPRQCQHGEQIFSEEIEQTVGADKDEHGCIGSAGYSWCEPKEKCLRIWEEKCYTNTEQEIQYFLASKYNKPIDEVTVAITKQTENHAAGNVKFGQASSAGGMFLAVRSGNIWEVVYDGNGSVDCERLKAEYNFPDEILKPNFCD
;
A
#
# COMPACT_ATOMS: atom_id res chain seq x y z
N MET A 1 -83.36 0.88 -55.61
CA MET A 1 -82.11 0.79 -56.41
C MET A 1 -81.45 -0.53 -56.09
N SER A 2 -81.63 -1.54 -56.95
CA SER A 2 -81.22 -2.93 -56.66
C SER A 2 -79.73 -3.10 -56.95
N ILE A 3 -78.92 -3.22 -55.90
CA ILE A 3 -77.47 -3.45 -56.02
C ILE A 3 -77.28 -4.83 -56.66
N LYS A 4 -76.60 -4.89 -57.81
CA LYS A 4 -76.36 -6.16 -58.54
C LYS A 4 -75.72 -7.18 -57.58
N PRO A 5 -76.16 -8.46 -57.61
CA PRO A 5 -75.80 -9.48 -56.60
C PRO A 5 -74.28 -9.70 -56.45
N THR A 6 -73.51 -9.41 -57.50
CA THR A 6 -72.03 -9.45 -57.50
C THR A 6 -71.38 -8.37 -56.63
N ILE A 7 -71.94 -7.16 -56.56
CA ILE A 7 -71.41 -6.05 -55.75
C ILE A 7 -71.71 -6.26 -54.26
N LYS A 8 -72.89 -6.82 -53.94
CA LYS A 8 -73.26 -7.16 -52.56
C LYS A 8 -72.34 -8.23 -51.97
N ASN A 9 -72.01 -9.26 -52.75
CA ASN A 9 -71.07 -10.30 -52.32
C ASN A 9 -69.64 -9.75 -52.16
N LEU A 10 -69.21 -8.84 -53.03
CA LEU A 10 -67.90 -8.18 -52.91
C LEU A 10 -67.80 -7.34 -51.62
N LEU A 11 -68.84 -6.58 -51.27
CA LEU A 11 -68.88 -5.80 -50.04
C LEU A 11 -68.86 -6.67 -48.78
N ILE A 12 -69.56 -7.81 -48.80
CA ILE A 12 -69.56 -8.77 -47.68
C ILE A 12 -68.16 -9.37 -47.48
N VAL A 13 -67.46 -9.73 -48.57
CA VAL A 13 -66.09 -10.26 -48.49
C VAL A 13 -65.12 -9.22 -47.92
N ILE A 14 -65.24 -7.96 -48.33
CA ILE A 14 -64.40 -6.86 -47.81
C ILE A 14 -64.68 -6.63 -46.32
N LEU A 15 -65.96 -6.62 -45.90
CA LEU A 15 -66.32 -6.45 -44.48
C LEU A 15 -65.80 -7.60 -43.62
N LEU A 16 -65.87 -8.84 -44.10
CA LEU A 16 -65.31 -10.00 -43.40
C LEU A 16 -63.77 -9.92 -43.30
N ALA A 17 -63.09 -9.49 -44.36
CA ALA A 17 -61.64 -9.31 -44.34
C ALA A 17 -61.21 -8.23 -43.32
N ILE A 18 -61.92 -7.09 -43.27
CA ILE A 18 -61.64 -6.02 -42.30
C ILE A 18 -61.86 -6.51 -40.86
N LEU A 19 -62.94 -7.27 -40.63
CA LEU A 19 -63.27 -7.79 -39.30
C LEU A 19 -62.21 -8.80 -38.83
N VAL A 20 -61.70 -9.65 -39.72
CA VAL A 20 -60.59 -10.57 -39.44
C VAL A 20 -59.32 -9.80 -39.07
N VAL A 21 -58.97 -8.75 -39.80
CA VAL A 21 -57.79 -7.92 -39.50
C VAL A 21 -57.91 -7.22 -38.14
N LEU A 22 -59.09 -6.69 -37.81
CA LEU A 22 -59.34 -6.03 -36.52
C LEU A 22 -59.26 -7.01 -35.34
N VAL A 23 -59.78 -8.24 -35.50
CA VAL A 23 -59.67 -9.30 -34.48
C VAL A 23 -58.22 -9.71 -34.29
N ILE A 24 -57.46 -9.90 -35.38
CA ILE A 24 -56.03 -10.21 -35.31
C ILE A 24 -55.26 -9.09 -34.60
N PHE A 25 -55.55 -7.83 -34.91
CA PHE A 25 -54.94 -6.67 -34.25
C PHE A 25 -55.23 -6.65 -32.74
N PHE A 26 -56.48 -6.91 -32.33
CA PHE A 26 -56.88 -6.94 -30.92
C PHE A 26 -56.27 -8.12 -30.13
N LEU A 27 -56.02 -9.26 -30.79
CA LEU A 27 -55.39 -10.42 -30.16
C LEU A 27 -53.86 -10.28 -30.05
N ILE A 28 -53.22 -9.64 -31.04
CA ILE A 28 -51.76 -9.52 -31.09
C ILE A 28 -51.25 -8.33 -30.24
N THR A 29 -51.96 -7.20 -30.21
CA THR A 29 -51.52 -5.98 -29.48
C THR A 29 -51.19 -6.17 -27.99
N PRO A 30 -51.96 -6.93 -27.17
CA PRO A 30 -51.60 -7.14 -25.77
C PRO A 30 -50.37 -8.04 -25.58
N GLN A 31 -50.10 -8.96 -26.51
CA GLN A 31 -48.95 -9.87 -26.45
C GLN A 31 -47.63 -9.13 -26.73
N ILE A 32 -47.64 -8.22 -27.72
CA ILE A 32 -46.45 -7.43 -28.07
C ILE A 32 -46.02 -6.51 -26.92
N ARG A 33 -46.97 -5.88 -26.21
CA ARG A 33 -46.65 -5.01 -25.06
C ARG A 33 -45.94 -5.75 -23.93
N LYS A 34 -46.39 -6.96 -23.58
CA LYS A 34 -45.74 -7.78 -22.54
C LYS A 34 -44.32 -8.22 -22.91
N TYR A 35 -44.05 -8.41 -24.21
CA TYR A 35 -42.72 -8.78 -24.68
C TYR A 35 -41.70 -7.63 -24.57
N SER A 36 -42.16 -6.38 -24.69
CA SER A 36 -41.27 -5.20 -24.68
C SER A 36 -40.68 -4.87 -23.30
N GLU A 37 -41.34 -5.21 -22.19
CA GLU A 37 -40.85 -4.90 -20.84
C GLU A 37 -39.70 -5.83 -20.38
N LYS A 38 -39.65 -7.07 -20.88
CA LYS A 38 -38.67 -8.07 -20.41
C LYS A 38 -37.26 -7.84 -20.98
N ASN A 39 -37.13 -7.16 -22.11
CA ASN A 39 -35.86 -7.06 -22.84
C ASN A 39 -35.10 -5.75 -22.61
N ASN A 40 -35.54 -4.90 -21.67
CA ASN A 40 -34.87 -3.64 -21.35
C ASN A 40 -34.10 -3.71 -20.02
N GLN A 41 -33.38 -4.81 -19.79
CA GLN A 41 -32.47 -4.95 -18.66
C GLN A 41 -31.05 -4.74 -19.19
N VAL A 42 -30.44 -3.61 -18.82
CA VAL A 42 -29.06 -3.26 -19.15
C VAL A 42 -28.15 -4.36 -18.58
N SER A 43 -27.43 -5.05 -19.46
CA SER A 43 -26.55 -6.16 -19.08
C SER A 43 -25.23 -5.60 -18.56
N VAL A 44 -25.14 -5.36 -17.26
CA VAL A 44 -23.88 -5.04 -16.59
C VAL A 44 -23.07 -6.33 -16.42
N THR A 45 -21.83 -6.35 -16.94
CA THR A 45 -20.96 -7.54 -16.95
C THR A 45 -19.67 -7.35 -16.16
N ASN A 46 -19.28 -6.11 -15.87
CA ASN A 46 -18.05 -5.78 -15.16
C ASN A 46 -18.22 -4.57 -14.23
N PHE A 47 -17.19 -4.29 -13.42
CA PHE A 47 -17.19 -3.18 -12.46
C PHE A 47 -17.36 -1.82 -13.15
N GLU A 48 -16.68 -1.57 -14.25
CA GLU A 48 -16.74 -0.28 -14.96
C GLU A 48 -18.17 -0.01 -15.45
N GLU A 49 -18.79 -0.99 -16.11
CA GLU A 49 -20.18 -0.92 -16.56
C GLU A 49 -21.15 -0.72 -15.39
N CYS A 50 -20.86 -1.32 -14.22
CA CYS A 50 -21.67 -1.17 -13.03
C CYS A 50 -21.62 0.28 -12.52
N VAL A 51 -20.43 0.89 -12.48
CA VAL A 51 -20.24 2.28 -12.05
C VAL A 51 -20.82 3.27 -13.05
N GLU A 52 -20.58 3.06 -14.35
CA GLU A 52 -21.15 3.89 -15.43
C GLU A 52 -22.69 3.88 -15.44
N ALA A 53 -23.29 2.76 -15.05
CA ALA A 53 -24.74 2.64 -14.86
C ALA A 53 -25.28 3.35 -13.60
N GLY A 54 -24.42 4.02 -12.81
CA GLY A 54 -24.80 4.82 -11.65
C GLY A 54 -25.13 4.03 -10.39
N ASN A 55 -24.70 2.77 -10.33
CA ASN A 55 -24.91 1.90 -9.17
C ASN A 55 -24.00 2.31 -7.98
N PRO A 56 -24.38 1.98 -6.74
CA PRO A 56 -23.58 2.31 -5.56
C PRO A 56 -22.24 1.55 -5.55
N VAL A 57 -21.17 2.29 -5.26
CA VAL A 57 -19.83 1.75 -5.00
C VAL A 57 -19.61 1.69 -3.49
N MET A 58 -19.11 0.55 -3.01
CA MET A 58 -18.76 0.33 -1.61
C MET A 58 -17.32 0.80 -1.32
N GLU A 59 -17.10 1.38 -0.13
CA GLU A 59 -15.81 1.87 0.37
C GLU A 59 -14.89 0.72 0.85
N SER A 60 -14.65 -0.25 -0.02
CA SER A 60 -13.71 -1.36 0.21
C SER A 60 -12.54 -1.30 -0.78
N TYR A 61 -11.41 -1.94 -0.44
CA TYR A 61 -10.32 -2.21 -1.39
C TYR A 61 -10.18 -3.72 -1.62
N PRO A 62 -10.25 -4.22 -2.87
CA PRO A 62 -10.64 -3.49 -4.09
C PRO A 62 -12.06 -2.92 -4.02
N ARG A 63 -12.33 -1.89 -4.83
CA ARG A 63 -13.66 -1.25 -4.90
C ARG A 63 -14.69 -2.26 -5.41
N GLN A 64 -15.91 -2.15 -4.91
CA GLN A 64 -17.01 -3.06 -5.27
C GLN A 64 -18.22 -2.25 -5.67
N CYS A 65 -18.92 -2.65 -6.74
CA CYS A 65 -20.12 -2.01 -7.23
C CYS A 65 -21.28 -3.02 -7.23
N GLN A 66 -22.45 -2.60 -6.74
CA GLN A 66 -23.62 -3.47 -6.60
C GLN A 66 -24.71 -3.16 -7.63
N HIS A 67 -25.06 -4.11 -8.50
CA HIS A 67 -26.19 -4.00 -9.43
C HIS A 67 -27.21 -5.13 -9.18
N GLY A 68 -28.34 -4.77 -8.56
CA GLY A 68 -29.32 -5.76 -8.10
C GLY A 68 -28.74 -6.69 -7.03
N GLU A 69 -28.75 -8.00 -7.29
CA GLU A 69 -28.16 -9.02 -6.41
C GLU A 69 -26.71 -9.37 -6.77
N GLN A 70 -26.14 -8.73 -7.80
CA GLN A 70 -24.77 -8.98 -8.25
C GLN A 70 -23.81 -7.93 -7.69
N ILE A 71 -22.62 -8.37 -7.29
CA ILE A 71 -21.50 -7.51 -6.87
C ILE A 71 -20.38 -7.70 -7.89
N PHE A 72 -19.89 -6.60 -8.43
CA PHE A 72 -18.75 -6.54 -9.33
C PHE A 72 -17.58 -5.93 -8.58
N SER A 73 -16.43 -6.60 -8.56
CA SER A 73 -15.21 -6.10 -7.93
C SER A 73 -14.27 -5.53 -8.97
N GLU A 74 -13.55 -4.48 -8.61
CA GLU A 74 -12.45 -3.94 -9.41
C GLU A 74 -11.31 -4.96 -9.52
N GLU A 75 -10.88 -5.27 -10.74
CA GLU A 75 -9.71 -6.12 -10.98
C GLU A 75 -8.44 -5.28 -10.80
N ILE A 76 -7.79 -5.43 -9.65
CA ILE A 76 -6.46 -4.87 -9.38
C ILE A 76 -5.40 -5.96 -9.58
N GLU A 77 -4.50 -5.76 -10.55
CA GLU A 77 -3.28 -6.57 -10.70
C GLU A 77 -2.22 -6.22 -9.62
N GLN A 78 -2.64 -6.06 -8.36
CA GLN A 78 -1.72 -5.82 -7.26
C GLN A 78 -1.46 -7.13 -6.51
N THR A 79 -0.40 -7.83 -6.89
CA THR A 79 0.12 -8.95 -6.12
C THR A 79 0.59 -8.44 -4.75
N VAL A 80 -0.12 -8.85 -3.69
CA VAL A 80 0.25 -8.52 -2.31
C VAL A 80 1.63 -9.12 -2.01
N GLY A 81 2.60 -8.29 -1.63
CA GLY A 81 3.98 -8.73 -1.38
C GLY A 81 4.85 -8.89 -2.63
N ALA A 82 4.54 -8.16 -3.72
CA ALA A 82 5.42 -8.04 -4.88
C ALA A 82 6.69 -7.21 -4.61
N ASP A 83 6.72 -6.46 -3.51
CA ASP A 83 7.80 -5.59 -3.06
C ASP A 83 8.78 -6.28 -2.09
N LYS A 84 8.96 -7.59 -2.24
CA LYS A 84 9.96 -8.33 -1.47
C LYS A 84 11.36 -7.90 -1.90
N ASP A 85 12.20 -7.56 -0.92
CA ASP A 85 13.64 -7.37 -1.12
C ASP A 85 14.39 -8.69 -1.34
N GLU A 86 15.72 -8.64 -1.50
CA GLU A 86 16.59 -9.80 -1.69
C GLU A 86 16.50 -10.83 -0.54
N HIS A 87 16.09 -10.37 0.65
CA HIS A 87 15.91 -11.19 1.84
C HIS A 87 14.46 -11.66 2.02
N GLY A 88 13.56 -11.29 1.11
CA GLY A 88 12.14 -11.64 1.16
C GLY A 88 11.30 -10.76 2.09
N CYS A 89 11.84 -9.64 2.57
CA CYS A 89 11.12 -8.70 3.45
C CYS A 89 10.22 -7.78 2.63
N ILE A 90 8.99 -7.60 3.12
CA ILE A 90 7.96 -6.77 2.46
C ILE A 90 8.00 -5.38 3.08
N GLY A 91 8.69 -4.45 2.41
CA GLY A 91 8.89 -3.08 2.89
C GLY A 91 7.58 -2.33 3.12
N SER A 92 6.60 -2.50 2.23
CA SER A 92 5.27 -1.86 2.34
C SER A 92 4.46 -2.34 3.55
N ALA A 93 4.72 -3.56 4.03
CA ALA A 93 4.16 -4.09 5.26
C ALA A 93 4.97 -3.65 6.50
N GLY A 94 6.06 -2.92 6.31
CA GLY A 94 6.90 -2.38 7.37
C GLY A 94 8.00 -3.34 7.85
N TYR A 95 8.27 -4.40 7.10
CA TYR A 95 9.37 -5.32 7.41
C TYR A 95 10.69 -4.80 6.86
N SER A 96 11.75 -4.93 7.65
CA SER A 96 13.12 -4.68 7.24
C SER A 96 13.99 -5.86 7.66
N TRP A 97 14.96 -6.20 6.81
CA TRP A 97 15.89 -7.28 7.11
C TRP A 97 16.76 -6.93 8.32
N CYS A 98 16.82 -7.84 9.29
CA CYS A 98 17.71 -7.75 10.44
C CYS A 98 18.80 -8.83 10.33
N GLU A 99 19.99 -8.43 9.87
CA GLU A 99 21.15 -9.31 9.70
C GLU A 99 21.49 -10.12 10.96
N PRO A 100 21.61 -9.53 12.18
CA PRO A 100 21.99 -10.33 13.36
C PRO A 100 20.96 -11.37 13.79
N LYS A 101 19.70 -11.28 13.34
CA LYS A 101 18.64 -12.24 13.67
C LYS A 101 18.21 -13.08 12.47
N GLU A 102 18.78 -12.82 11.30
CA GLU A 102 18.43 -13.44 10.02
C GLU A 102 16.92 -13.48 9.78
N LYS A 103 16.23 -12.37 10.07
CA LYS A 103 14.76 -12.29 10.04
C LYS A 103 14.28 -10.91 9.61
N CYS A 104 13.19 -10.89 8.84
CA CYS A 104 12.43 -9.68 8.55
C CYS A 104 11.68 -9.24 9.81
N LEU A 105 12.01 -8.06 10.33
CA LEU A 105 11.43 -7.50 11.54
C LEU A 105 10.74 -6.17 11.27
N ARG A 106 9.68 -5.90 12.04
CA ARG A 106 9.15 -4.56 12.22
C ARG A 106 9.85 -3.99 13.43
N ILE A 107 10.77 -3.07 13.23
CA ILE A 107 11.69 -2.58 14.28
C ILE A 107 10.98 -1.90 15.46
N TRP A 108 9.72 -1.50 15.29
CA TRP A 108 8.85 -0.99 16.37
C TRP A 108 8.16 -2.09 17.19
N GLU A 109 8.13 -3.34 16.72
CA GLU A 109 7.59 -4.50 17.43
C GLU A 109 8.72 -5.29 18.11
N GLU A 110 9.84 -5.50 17.42
CA GLU A 110 11.01 -6.25 17.91
C GLU A 110 12.30 -5.50 17.56
N LYS A 111 13.16 -5.25 18.55
CA LYS A 111 14.49 -4.66 18.31
C LYS A 111 15.36 -5.64 17.53
N CYS A 112 16.04 -5.15 16.49
CA CYS A 112 16.99 -5.95 15.71
C CYS A 112 18.24 -6.32 16.52
N TYR A 113 18.75 -5.37 17.31
CA TYR A 113 19.99 -5.51 18.06
C TYR A 113 19.73 -5.81 19.54
N THR A 114 20.68 -6.50 20.16
CA THR A 114 20.58 -6.93 21.57
C THR A 114 21.06 -5.87 22.54
N ASN A 115 21.98 -5.00 22.12
CA ASN A 115 22.55 -3.93 22.93
C ASN A 115 23.00 -2.75 22.05
N THR A 116 23.31 -1.63 22.70
CA THR A 116 23.71 -0.37 22.02
C THR A 116 25.04 -0.50 21.27
N GLU A 117 25.99 -1.27 21.79
CA GLU A 117 27.27 -1.53 21.11
C GLU A 117 27.07 -2.16 19.75
N GLN A 118 26.27 -3.22 19.70
CA GLN A 118 25.94 -3.95 18.48
C GLN A 118 25.23 -3.04 17.48
N GLU A 119 24.22 -2.28 17.92
CA GLU A 119 23.48 -1.36 17.06
C GLU A 119 24.39 -0.32 16.38
N ILE A 120 25.27 0.31 17.16
CA ILE A 120 26.23 1.30 16.65
C ILE A 120 27.28 0.64 15.75
N GLN A 121 27.70 -0.59 16.07
CA GLN A 121 28.61 -1.38 15.24
C GLN A 121 28.03 -1.62 13.85
N TYR A 122 26.77 -2.06 13.76
CA TYR A 122 26.08 -2.25 12.48
C TYR A 122 25.89 -0.95 11.71
N PHE A 123 25.51 0.13 12.39
CA PHE A 123 25.38 1.44 11.76
C PHE A 123 26.70 1.90 11.12
N LEU A 124 27.81 1.80 11.86
CA LEU A 124 29.13 2.21 11.38
C LEU A 124 29.66 1.27 10.28
N ALA A 125 29.45 -0.04 10.42
CA ALA A 125 29.80 -1.01 9.38
C ALA A 125 29.09 -0.71 8.06
N SER A 126 27.78 -0.43 8.11
CA SER A 126 27.00 -0.05 6.93
C SER A 126 27.45 1.31 6.36
N LYS A 127 27.56 2.34 7.20
CA LYS A 127 28.01 3.69 6.80
C LYS A 127 29.35 3.68 6.05
N TYR A 128 30.28 2.84 6.50
CA TYR A 128 31.63 2.74 5.92
C TYR A 128 31.82 1.58 4.93
N ASN A 129 30.75 0.84 4.62
CA ASN A 129 30.79 -0.36 3.79
C ASN A 129 31.92 -1.33 4.22
N LYS A 130 31.97 -1.63 5.52
CA LYS A 130 32.93 -2.54 6.16
C LYS A 130 32.22 -3.80 6.62
N PRO A 131 32.90 -4.95 6.60
CA PRO A 131 32.34 -6.15 7.19
C PRO A 131 32.25 -5.97 8.72
N ILE A 132 31.20 -6.53 9.32
CA ILE A 132 30.84 -6.27 10.73
C ILE A 132 31.95 -6.68 11.70
N ASP A 133 32.68 -7.75 11.39
CA ASP A 133 33.79 -8.31 12.15
C ASP A 133 35.07 -7.45 12.09
N GLU A 134 35.17 -6.53 11.14
CA GLU A 134 36.22 -5.51 11.10
C GLU A 134 35.85 -4.24 11.88
N VAL A 135 34.62 -4.10 12.37
CA VAL A 135 34.20 -2.92 13.14
C VAL A 135 34.14 -3.27 14.62
N THR A 136 34.97 -2.64 15.43
CA THR A 136 34.94 -2.80 16.89
C THR A 136 34.45 -1.51 17.54
N VAL A 137 33.37 -1.59 18.30
CA VAL A 137 32.78 -0.47 19.05
C VAL A 137 32.97 -0.72 20.54
N ALA A 138 33.36 0.32 21.28
CA ALA A 138 33.43 0.30 22.73
C ALA A 138 32.71 1.53 23.29
N ILE A 139 31.67 1.31 24.09
CA ILE A 139 30.95 2.39 24.76
C ILE A 139 31.77 2.87 25.96
N THR A 140 32.06 4.16 26.02
CA THR A 140 32.75 4.78 27.16
C THR A 140 31.79 5.47 28.11
N LYS A 141 30.74 6.08 27.57
CA LYS A 141 29.68 6.75 28.34
C LYS A 141 28.34 6.55 27.67
N GLN A 142 27.30 6.36 28.47
CA GLN A 142 25.94 6.19 27.98
C GLN A 142 24.91 6.69 28.99
N THR A 143 23.90 7.37 28.49
CA THR A 143 22.65 7.73 29.18
C THR A 143 21.48 7.04 28.47
N GLU A 144 20.25 7.40 28.85
CA GLU A 144 19.05 6.91 28.16
C GLU A 144 18.99 7.33 26.68
N ASN A 145 19.49 8.53 26.37
CA ASN A 145 19.32 9.18 25.06
C ASN A 145 20.63 9.52 24.34
N HIS A 146 21.79 9.38 24.99
CA HIS A 146 23.09 9.74 24.42
C HIS A 146 24.12 8.66 24.71
N ALA A 147 25.03 8.43 23.78
CA ALA A 147 26.15 7.53 23.96
C ALA A 147 27.42 8.13 23.34
N ALA A 148 28.55 7.80 23.93
CA ALA A 148 29.87 8.13 23.43
C ALA A 148 30.79 6.94 23.56
N GLY A 149 31.76 6.84 22.65
CA GLY A 149 32.65 5.70 22.64
C GLY A 149 33.75 5.80 21.60
N ASN A 150 34.44 4.68 21.45
CA ASN A 150 35.48 4.51 20.46
C ASN A 150 35.03 3.51 19.40
N VAL A 151 35.44 3.76 18.16
CA VAL A 151 35.30 2.82 17.06
C VAL A 151 36.68 2.52 16.48
N LYS A 152 36.91 1.27 16.07
CA LYS A 152 38.07 0.86 15.28
C LYS A 152 37.59 0.12 14.05
N PHE A 153 38.26 0.37 12.93
CA PHE A 153 37.99 -0.29 11.65
C PHE A 153 39.21 -1.12 11.24
N GLY A 154 39.04 -2.43 10.99
CA GLY A 154 40.10 -3.37 10.63
C GLY A 154 40.83 -3.99 11.83
N GLN A 155 42.05 -4.45 11.61
CA GLN A 155 42.86 -5.13 12.63
C GLN A 155 43.32 -4.18 13.75
N ALA A 156 43.77 -4.74 14.88
CA ALA A 156 44.09 -4.03 16.14
C ALA A 156 45.04 -2.82 16.02
N SER A 157 45.83 -2.73 14.95
CA SER A 157 46.78 -1.65 14.66
C SER A 157 46.20 -0.50 13.82
N SER A 158 44.92 -0.58 13.44
CA SER A 158 44.26 0.44 12.63
C SER A 158 43.92 1.66 13.46
N ALA A 159 44.04 2.85 12.85
CA ALA A 159 43.66 4.10 13.50
C ALA A 159 42.18 4.04 13.92
N GLY A 160 41.94 4.13 15.23
CA GLY A 160 40.59 4.25 15.78
C GLY A 160 40.09 5.67 15.70
N GLY A 161 38.80 5.84 16.00
CA GLY A 161 38.14 7.11 16.19
C GLY A 161 37.18 7.12 17.36
N MET A 162 36.58 8.27 17.57
CA MET A 162 35.56 8.51 18.58
C MET A 162 34.20 8.58 17.89
N PHE A 163 33.12 8.29 18.61
CA PHE A 163 31.77 8.55 18.13
C PHE A 163 30.90 9.19 19.22
N LEU A 164 29.87 9.91 18.77
CA LEU A 164 28.73 10.38 19.57
C LEU A 164 27.45 9.91 18.89
N ALA A 165 26.57 9.30 19.66
CA ALA A 165 25.28 8.83 19.20
C ALA A 165 24.14 9.42 20.05
N VAL A 166 23.03 9.72 19.39
CA VAL A 166 21.78 10.14 20.02
C VAL A 166 20.70 9.10 19.74
N ARG A 167 19.78 8.93 20.67
CA ARG A 167 18.64 8.04 20.49
C ARG A 167 17.46 8.81 19.91
N SER A 168 16.99 8.38 18.75
CA SER A 168 15.77 8.87 18.12
C SER A 168 14.70 7.78 18.19
N GLY A 169 13.80 7.89 19.17
CA GLY A 169 12.81 6.85 19.48
C GLY A 169 13.47 5.55 19.96
N ASN A 170 13.40 4.49 19.16
CA ASN A 170 13.96 3.17 19.49
C ASN A 170 15.30 2.87 18.81
N ILE A 171 15.85 3.83 18.06
CA ILE A 171 17.04 3.64 17.23
C ILE A 171 18.15 4.58 17.70
N TRP A 172 19.38 4.07 17.76
CA TRP A 172 20.58 4.87 17.95
C TRP A 172 21.10 5.41 16.62
N GLU A 173 21.32 6.71 16.56
CA GLU A 173 21.88 7.39 15.40
C GLU A 173 23.22 8.01 15.75
N VAL A 174 24.27 7.69 14.99
CA VAL A 174 25.60 8.29 15.19
C VAL A 174 25.64 9.65 14.49
N VAL A 175 25.73 10.72 15.28
CA VAL A 175 25.75 12.12 14.81
C VAL A 175 27.15 12.70 14.66
N TYR A 176 28.15 12.01 15.23
CA TYR A 176 29.56 12.29 15.02
C TYR A 176 30.35 11.00 15.08
N ASP A 177 31.30 10.85 14.17
CA ASP A 177 32.34 9.84 14.27
C ASP A 177 33.60 10.31 13.53
N GLY A 178 34.75 10.14 14.17
CA GLY A 178 36.03 10.61 13.65
C GLY A 178 37.06 10.93 14.71
N ASN A 179 38.16 11.55 14.28
CA ASN A 179 39.35 11.82 15.09
C ASN A 179 39.58 13.32 15.36
N GLY A 180 38.66 14.17 14.90
CA GLY A 180 38.78 15.63 14.95
C GLY A 180 38.13 16.26 16.17
N SER A 181 38.15 17.60 16.21
CA SER A 181 37.36 18.39 17.15
C SER A 181 35.89 18.38 16.77
N VAL A 182 35.01 18.33 17.77
CA VAL A 182 33.56 18.44 17.56
C VAL A 182 33.07 19.88 17.73
N ASP A 183 31.96 20.22 17.07
CA ASP A 183 31.23 21.46 17.33
C ASP A 183 30.33 21.28 18.56
N CYS A 184 30.85 21.65 19.72
CA CYS A 184 30.16 21.51 21.00
C CYS A 184 28.89 22.35 21.11
N GLU A 185 28.83 23.52 20.44
CA GLU A 185 27.65 24.38 20.46
C GLU A 185 26.52 23.71 19.67
N ARG A 186 26.85 23.21 18.47
CA ARG A 186 25.89 22.46 17.63
C ARG A 186 25.39 21.21 18.33
N LEU A 187 26.28 20.41 18.93
CA LEU A 187 25.89 19.17 19.62
C LEU A 187 24.92 19.41 20.78
N LYS A 188 25.12 20.50 21.53
CA LYS A 188 24.22 20.90 22.61
C LYS A 188 22.90 21.45 22.09
N ALA A 189 22.94 22.30 21.06
CA ALA A 189 21.75 22.97 20.54
C ALA A 189 20.84 22.03 19.72
N GLU A 190 21.40 21.17 18.88
CA GLU A 190 20.64 20.32 17.96
C GLU A 190 20.23 18.98 18.58
N TYR A 191 21.13 18.38 19.37
CA TYR A 191 20.94 17.02 19.88
C TYR A 191 20.87 16.95 21.41
N ASN A 192 20.90 18.08 22.12
CA ASN A 192 20.79 18.15 23.58
C ASN A 192 21.81 17.29 24.33
N PHE A 193 23.05 17.20 23.83
CA PHE A 193 24.09 16.42 24.52
C PHE A 193 24.42 17.00 25.90
N PRO A 194 24.37 16.20 26.97
CA PRO A 194 24.76 16.66 28.30
C PRO A 194 26.28 16.72 28.46
N ASP A 195 26.75 17.61 29.34
CA ASP A 195 28.19 17.77 29.63
C ASP A 195 28.82 16.49 30.18
N GLU A 196 28.05 15.63 30.85
CA GLU A 196 28.56 14.35 31.35
C GLU A 196 29.02 13.41 30.22
N ILE A 197 28.42 13.52 29.03
CA ILE A 197 28.82 12.77 27.84
C ILE A 197 29.98 13.48 27.13
N LEU A 198 29.86 14.79 26.93
CA LEU A 198 30.82 15.56 26.12
C LEU A 198 32.15 15.82 26.83
N LYS A 199 32.14 16.11 28.14
CA LYS A 199 33.34 16.46 28.89
C LYS A 199 33.98 15.24 29.55
N PRO A 200 35.31 15.20 29.73
CA PRO A 200 36.31 16.13 29.21
C PRO A 200 36.81 15.75 27.80
N ASN A 201 36.26 14.69 27.19
CA ASN A 201 36.90 14.03 26.04
C ASN A 201 36.58 14.67 24.68
N PHE A 202 35.44 15.33 24.54
CA PHE A 202 34.99 15.96 23.30
C PHE A 202 34.93 17.48 23.39
N CYS A 203 34.56 17.99 24.57
CA CYS A 203 34.37 19.41 24.83
C CYS A 203 35.04 19.82 26.15
N ASP A 204 35.49 21.07 26.20
CA ASP A 204 36.06 21.72 27.39
C ASP A 204 34.97 22.34 28.29
#